data_AF-A0A7W0VJZ4-F1
#
_entry.id   AF-A0A7W0VJZ4-F1
#
_cell.length_a   1.000
_cell.length_b   1.000
_cell.length_c   1.000
_cell.angle_alpha   90.00
_cell.angle_beta   90.00
_cell.angle_gamma   90.00
#
_symmetry.space_group_name_H-M   'P 1'
#
loop_
_entity.id
_entity.type
_entity.pdbx_description
1 polymer ?
#
loop_
_entity_poly.entity_id
_entity_poly.type
_entity_poly.pdbx_seq_one_letter_code
_entity_poly.pdbx_strand_id
1 'polypeptide(L)'
;MKSLDLGNIESFPFLDPPQKRAIDEGYRVLEELGALGDDGRLTPLGEQLGKLPIDPRLGRMILGGRDEGALREVVIIAAALGLQDPRDRPHA
;
A
#
# COMPACT_ATOMS: atom_id res chain seq x y z
N MET A 1 8.39 1.31 -5.72
CA MET A 1 9.69 2.02 -5.86
C MET A 1 10.68 1.62 -4.77
N LYS A 2 10.34 1.77 -3.47
CA LYS A 2 11.21 1.30 -2.38
C LYS A 2 11.56 -0.19 -2.46
N SER A 3 10.62 -1.05 -2.84
CA SER A 3 10.87 -2.49 -3.06
C SER A 3 11.76 -2.81 -4.27
N LEU A 4 11.95 -1.83 -5.16
CA LEU A 4 12.80 -1.95 -6.36
C LEU A 4 14.18 -1.30 -6.15
N ASP A 5 14.45 -0.82 -4.93
CA ASP A 5 15.71 -0.16 -4.54
C ASP A 5 16.14 1.00 -5.46
N LEU A 6 15.17 1.79 -5.92
CA LEU A 6 15.40 2.91 -6.87
C LEU A 6 15.95 4.19 -6.22
N GLY A 7 16.51 4.10 -5.01
CA GLY A 7 17.05 5.24 -4.28
C GLY A 7 16.00 6.22 -3.73
N ASN A 8 16.39 7.49 -3.55
CA ASN A 8 15.49 8.52 -3.05
C ASN A 8 14.49 8.93 -4.16
N ILE A 9 13.20 8.88 -3.83
CA ILE A 9 12.11 9.27 -4.73
C ILE A 9 12.24 10.74 -5.20
N GLU A 10 12.79 11.63 -4.37
CA GLU A 10 13.00 13.04 -4.75
C GLU A 10 14.05 13.19 -5.86
N SER A 11 14.98 12.24 -5.98
CA SER A 11 15.99 12.21 -7.03
C SER A 11 15.58 11.38 -8.25
N PHE A 12 14.38 10.78 -8.21
CA PHE A 12 13.91 9.92 -9.29
C PHE A 12 13.51 10.76 -10.52
N PRO A 13 13.96 10.39 -11.74
CA PRO A 13 13.75 11.19 -12.95
C PRO A 13 12.34 10.99 -13.52
N PHE A 14 11.32 11.52 -12.83
CA PHE A 14 9.95 11.54 -13.35
C PHE A 14 9.84 12.44 -14.60
N LEU A 15 9.02 12.04 -15.57
CA LEU A 15 8.63 12.92 -16.67
C LEU A 15 7.85 14.13 -16.13
N ASP A 16 6.84 13.85 -15.31
CA ASP A 16 6.08 14.83 -14.54
C ASP A 16 6.19 14.47 -13.04
N PRO A 17 7.03 15.18 -12.27
CA PRO A 17 7.20 14.88 -10.85
C PRO A 17 5.91 15.07 -10.06
N PRO A 18 5.59 14.14 -9.12
CA PRO A 18 4.46 14.33 -8.23
C PRO A 18 4.71 15.51 -7.28
N GLN A 19 3.63 16.11 -6.76
CA GLN A 19 3.74 17.14 -5.74
C GLN A 19 4.40 16.58 -4.47
N LYS A 20 5.28 17.37 -3.85
CA LYS A 20 5.97 16.97 -2.60
C LYS A 20 5.01 16.45 -1.53
N ARG A 21 3.86 17.11 -1.36
CA ARG A 21 2.84 16.70 -0.40
C ARG A 21 2.33 15.27 -0.63
N ALA A 22 2.18 14.84 -1.89
CA ALA A 22 1.75 13.49 -2.22
C ALA A 22 2.85 12.46 -1.89
N ILE A 23 4.12 12.83 -2.07
CA ILE A 23 5.26 12.01 -1.66
C ILE A 23 5.27 11.85 -0.13
N ASP A 24 5.17 12.96 0.60
CA ASP A 24 5.16 12.99 2.07
C ASP A 24 4.00 12.15 2.65
N GLU A 25 2.81 12.26 2.05
CA GLU A 25 1.64 11.47 2.43
C GLU A 25 1.85 9.97 2.17
N GLY A 26 2.46 9.62 1.03
CA GLY A 26 2.84 8.24 0.74
C GLY A 26 3.80 7.63 1.78
N TYR A 27 4.82 8.39 2.18
CA TYR A 27 5.73 7.96 3.25
C TYR A 27 5.02 7.75 4.59
N ARG A 28 4.18 8.71 4.99
CA ARG A 28 3.40 8.62 6.23
C ARG A 28 2.52 7.37 6.25
N VAL A 29 1.83 7.07 5.16
CA VAL A 29 0.99 5.86 5.08
C VAL A 29 1.84 4.60 5.25
N LEU A 30 3.02 4.53 4.63
CA LEU A 30 3.89 3.37 4.77
C LEU A 30 4.45 3.22 6.19
N GLU A 31 4.75 4.32 6.88
CA GLU A 31 5.12 4.31 8.30
C GLU A 31 3.96 3.83 9.19
N GLU A 32 2.75 4.36 8.99
CA GLU A 32 1.54 3.95 9.73
C GLU A 32 1.21 2.46 9.57
N LEU A 33 1.50 1.88 8.39
CA LEU A 33 1.31 0.45 8.12
C LEU A 33 2.42 -0.44 8.72
N GLY A 34 3.49 0.16 9.26
CA GLY A 34 4.71 -0.54 9.69
C GLY A 34 5.55 -1.09 8.54
N ALA A 35 5.36 -0.55 7.32
CA ALA A 35 6.08 -0.97 6.12
C ALA A 35 7.47 -0.32 6.01
N LEU A 36 7.69 0.79 6.72
CA LEU A 36 8.99 1.47 6.83
C LEU A 36 9.50 1.44 8.27
N GLY A 37 10.80 1.22 8.44
CA GLY A 37 11.50 1.43 9.69
C GLY A 37 11.94 2.89 9.86
N ASP A 38 12.44 3.23 11.05
CA ASP A 38 12.90 4.59 11.39
C ASP A 38 14.04 5.11 10.48
N ASP A 39 14.76 4.21 9.82
CA ASP A 39 15.81 4.52 8.86
C ASP A 39 15.30 4.74 7.42
N GLY A 40 13.98 4.71 7.21
CA GLY A 40 13.33 4.90 5.92
C GLY A 40 13.51 3.72 4.95
N ARG A 41 13.96 2.56 5.44
CA ARG A 41 14.02 1.31 4.68
C ARG A 41 12.78 0.46 4.90
N LEU A 42 12.52 -0.45 3.96
CA LEU A 42 11.43 -1.40 4.09
C LEU A 42 11.70 -2.35 5.26
N THR A 43 10.66 -2.59 6.05
CA THR A 43 10.64 -3.69 7.03
C THR A 43 10.39 -5.03 6.31
N PRO A 44 10.56 -6.18 6.97
CA PRO A 44 10.15 -7.47 6.38
C PRO A 44 8.66 -7.49 5.98
N LEU A 45 7.81 -6.78 6.73
CA LEU A 45 6.41 -6.59 6.37
C LEU A 45 6.28 -5.70 5.11
N GLY A 46 7.03 -4.61 5.03
CA GLY A 46 7.06 -3.73 3.86
C GLY A 46 7.54 -4.44 2.58
N GLU A 47 8.51 -5.35 2.70
CA GLU A 47 8.93 -6.20 1.59
C GLU A 47 7.84 -7.18 1.14
N GLN A 48 7.08 -7.76 2.07
CA GLN A 48 5.92 -8.60 1.74
C GLN A 48 4.85 -7.78 1.02
N LEU A 49 4.51 -6.58 1.53
CA LEU A 49 3.56 -5.67 0.88
C LEU A 49 4.00 -5.29 -0.53
N GLY A 50 5.29 -4.99 -0.73
CA GLY A 50 5.85 -4.60 -2.03
C GLY A 50 5.76 -5.68 -3.11
N LYS A 51 5.43 -6.93 -2.75
CA LYS A 51 5.20 -8.05 -3.68
C LYS A 51 3.73 -8.21 -4.09
N LEU A 52 2.80 -7.53 -3.41
CA LEU A 52 1.37 -7.63 -3.69
C LEU A 52 0.95 -6.53 -4.70
N PRO A 53 0.27 -6.88 -5.80
CA PRO A 53 -0.15 -5.91 -6.82
C PRO A 53 -1.48 -5.23 -6.43
N ILE A 54 -1.58 -4.75 -5.20
CA ILE A 54 -2.79 -4.11 -4.63
C ILE A 54 -2.40 -2.91 -3.78
N ASP A 55 -3.39 -2.13 -3.36
CA ASP A 55 -3.19 -1.05 -2.40
C ASP A 55 -2.52 -1.58 -1.11
N PRO A 56 -1.47 -0.90 -0.58
CA PRO A 56 -0.72 -1.39 0.58
C PRO A 56 -1.56 -1.50 1.85
N ARG A 57 -2.64 -0.73 2.00
CA ARG A 57 -3.56 -0.85 3.15
C ARG A 57 -4.34 -2.15 3.07
N LEU A 58 -4.84 -2.50 1.89
CA LEU A 58 -5.50 -3.79 1.65
C LEU A 58 -4.52 -4.97 1.83
N GLY A 59 -3.29 -4.83 1.31
CA GLY A 59 -2.23 -5.80 1.57
C GLY A 59 -1.95 -5.99 3.05
N ARG A 60 -1.92 -4.90 3.84
CA ARG A 60 -1.69 -4.95 5.29
C ARG A 60 -2.81 -5.67 6.03
N MET A 61 -4.06 -5.46 5.60
CA MET A 61 -5.20 -6.22 6.11
C MET A 61 -5.03 -7.71 5.84
N ILE A 62 -4.72 -8.10 4.60
CA ILE A 62 -4.55 -9.51 4.21
C ILE A 62 -3.43 -10.19 5.01
N LEU A 63 -2.27 -9.54 5.14
CA LEU A 63 -1.16 -10.06 5.94
C LEU A 63 -1.55 -10.19 7.42
N GLY A 64 -2.25 -9.20 7.99
CA GLY A 64 -2.78 -9.29 9.35
C GLY A 64 -3.80 -10.42 9.52
N GLY A 65 -4.71 -10.59 8.57
CA GLY A 65 -5.68 -11.68 8.58
C GLY A 65 -5.03 -13.06 8.54
N ARG A 66 -3.91 -13.22 7.83
CA ARG A 66 -3.10 -14.45 7.91
C ARG A 66 -2.56 -14.68 9.32
N ASP A 67 -1.98 -13.66 9.92
CA ASP A 67 -1.31 -13.76 11.21
C ASP A 67 -2.31 -14.01 12.36
N GLU A 68 -3.53 -13.47 12.25
CA GLU A 68 -4.65 -13.64 13.20
C GLU A 68 -5.54 -14.86 12.91
N GLY A 69 -5.24 -15.65 11.86
CA GLY A 69 -6.03 -16.83 11.49
C GLY A 69 -7.41 -16.55 10.86
N ALA A 70 -7.65 -15.33 10.38
CA ALA A 70 -8.88 -14.86 9.74
C ALA A 70 -8.69 -14.52 8.24
N LEU A 71 -7.73 -15.17 7.57
CA LEU A 71 -7.33 -14.82 6.20
C LEU A 71 -8.50 -14.90 5.21
N ARG A 72 -9.35 -15.92 5.32
CA ARG A 72 -10.43 -16.16 4.36
C ARG A 72 -11.43 -15.02 4.38
N GLU A 73 -11.84 -14.58 5.56
CA GLU A 73 -12.80 -13.51 5.79
C GLU A 73 -12.21 -12.17 5.33
N VAL A 74 -10.96 -11.90 5.69
CA VAL A 74 -10.29 -10.64 5.36
C VAL A 74 -10.06 -10.50 3.85
N VAL A 75 -9.71 -11.58 3.14
CA VAL A 75 -9.56 -11.54 1.67
C VAL A 75 -10.88 -11.19 1.00
N ILE A 76 -12.01 -11.71 1.47
CA ILE A 76 -13.34 -11.38 0.93
C ILE A 76 -13.62 -9.89 1.12
N ILE A 77 -13.35 -9.35 2.31
CA ILE A 77 -13.54 -7.91 2.61
C ILE A 77 -12.62 -7.05 1.74
N ALA A 78 -11.33 -7.40 1.66
CA ALA A 78 -10.35 -6.66 0.87
C ALA A 78 -10.70 -6.64 -0.62
N ALA A 79 -11.19 -7.76 -1.16
CA ALA A 79 -11.65 -7.85 -2.54
C ALA A 79 -12.85 -6.93 -2.80
N ALA A 80 -13.83 -6.88 -1.89
CA ALA A 80 -14.98 -6.00 -2.02
C ALA A 80 -14.59 -4.51 -1.95
N LEU A 81 -13.64 -4.15 -1.07
CA LEU A 81 -13.14 -2.77 -0.94
C LEU A 81 -12.25 -2.31 -2.10
N GLY A 82 -11.57 -3.24 -2.78
CA GLY A 82 -10.68 -2.95 -3.91
C GLY A 82 -11.39 -2.73 -5.24
N LEU A 83 -12.70 -2.98 -5.30
CA LEU A 83 -13.53 -2.78 -6.49
C LEU A 83 -14.36 -1.50 -6.33
N GLN A 84 -14.74 -0.88 -7.46
CA GLN A 84 -15.73 0.18 -7.45
C GLN A 84 -17.05 -0.36 -6.86
N ASP A 85 -17.78 0.45 -6.07
CA ASP A 85 -19.02 0.00 -5.44
C ASP A 85 -20.01 -0.49 -6.51
N PRO A 86 -20.38 -1.78 -6.53
CA PRO A 86 -21.27 -2.33 -7.54
C PRO A 86 -22.70 -1.74 -7.44
N ARG A 87 -23.00 -1.00 -6.37
CA ARG A 87 -24.29 -0.33 -6.14
C ARG A 87 -24.31 1.13 -6.60
N ASP A 88 -23.16 1.69 -7.04
CA ASP A 88 -23.15 3.00 -7.69
C ASP A 88 -23.99 2.92 -8.97
N ARG A 89 -25.25 3.36 -8.86
CA ARG A 89 -26.16 3.44 -9.98
C ARG A 89 -25.70 4.58 -10.89
N PRO A 90 -25.62 4.39 -12.22
CA PRO A 90 -25.54 5.53 -13.13
C PRO A 90 -26.73 6.45 -12.82
N HIS A 91 -26.43 7.71 -12.51
CA HIS A 91 -27.43 8.71 -12.17
C HIS A 91 -28.57 8.70 -13.21
N ALA A 92 -29.81 8.54 -12.73
CA ALA A 92 -31.00 8.79 -13.54
C ALA A 92 -31.17 10.30 -13.76
#